data_AF-A0A8A8LAH9-F1
#
_entry.id   AF-A0A8A8LAH9-F1
#
_cell.length_a   1.000
_cell.length_b   1.000
_cell.length_c   1.000
_cell.angle_alpha   90.00
_cell.angle_beta   90.00
_cell.angle_gamma   90.00
#
_symmetry.space_group_name_H-M   'P 1'
#
loop_
_entity.id
_entity.type
_entity.pdbx_description
1 polymer ?
#
loop_
_entity_poly.entity_id
_entity_poly.type
_entity_poly.pdbx_seq_one_letter_code
_entity_poly.pdbx_strand_id
1 'polypeptide(L)' 'MDETRNDLEVGNETAVMMYLNILKYAKHHCPEDEDPYEITDRIFTDMFAANKASN' A
#
# COMPACT_ATOMS: atom_id res chain seq x y z
N MET A 1 -25.64 -15.98 -9.19
CA MET A 1 -24.35 -15.28 -9.39
C MET A 1 -23.33 -16.08 -8.62
N ASP A 2 -22.18 -16.37 -9.21
CA ASP A 2 -21.06 -16.93 -8.47
C ASP A 2 -20.57 -15.82 -7.52
N GLU A 3 -20.71 -16.05 -6.21
CA GLU A 3 -20.35 -15.10 -5.16
C GLU A 3 -18.86 -15.22 -4.78
N THR A 4 -18.10 -16.09 -5.46
CA THR A 4 -16.66 -16.16 -5.25
C THR A 4 -15.97 -14.94 -5.85
N ARG A 5 -15.34 -14.17 -4.97
CA ARG A 5 -14.49 -13.05 -5.35
C ARG A 5 -13.32 -13.56 -6.20
N ASN A 6 -13.04 -12.87 -7.30
CA ASN A 6 -11.95 -13.27 -8.17
C ASN A 6 -10.58 -12.85 -7.57
N ASP A 7 -9.51 -13.54 -7.99
CA ASP A 7 -8.17 -13.30 -7.46
C ASP A 7 -7.70 -11.85 -7.64
N LEU A 8 -8.17 -11.17 -8.69
CA LEU A 8 -7.85 -9.77 -8.95
C LEU A 8 -8.48 -8.85 -7.89
N GLU A 9 -9.73 -9.10 -7.50
CA GLU A 9 -10.42 -8.36 -6.44
C GLU A 9 -9.75 -8.58 -5.08
N VAL A 10 -9.29 -9.79 -4.79
CA VAL A 10 -8.55 -10.10 -3.56
C VAL A 10 -7.18 -9.42 -3.56
N GLY A 11 -6.47 -9.44 -4.69
CA GLY A 11 -5.19 -8.77 -4.85
C GLY A 11 -5.30 -7.24 -4.69
N ASN A 12 -6.31 -6.64 -5.30
CA ASN A 12 -6.56 -5.20 -5.20
C ASN A 12 -6.88 -4.78 -3.77
N GLU A 13 -7.75 -5.49 -3.05
CA GLU A 13 -8.04 -5.19 -1.65
C GLU A 13 -6.82 -5.36 -0.75
N THR A 14 -6.01 -6.39 -0.99
CA THR A 14 -4.77 -6.61 -0.25
C THR A 14 -3.80 -5.43 -0.43
N ALA A 15 -3.69 -4.92 -1.65
CA ALA A 15 -2.86 -3.75 -1.96
C ALA A 15 -3.37 -2.48 -1.23
N VAL A 16 -4.70 -2.24 -1.22
CA VAL A 16 -5.30 -1.12 -0.49
C VAL A 16 -5.05 -1.23 1.01
N MET A 17 -5.24 -2.41 1.60
CA MET A 17 -4.99 -2.64 3.03
C MET A 17 -3.53 -2.42 3.41
N MET A 18 -2.60 -2.81 2.54
CA MET A 18 -1.17 -2.55 2.73
C MET A 18 -0.88 -1.05 2.73
N TYR A 19 -1.41 -0.30 1.75
CA TYR A 19 -1.27 1.15 1.68
C TYR A 19 -1.78 1.82 2.96
N LEU A 20 -2.98 1.45 3.42
CA LEU A 20 -3.59 2.02 4.62
C LEU A 20 -2.78 1.71 5.90
N ASN A 21 -2.16 0.54 5.98
CA ASN A 21 -1.29 0.19 7.10
C ASN A 21 -0.02 1.05 7.13
N ILE A 22 0.61 1.28 5.97
CA ILE A 22 1.77 2.18 5.85
C ILE A 22 1.36 3.61 6.22
N LEU A 23 0.24 4.09 5.70
CA LEU A 23 -0.27 5.43 6.01
C LEU A 23 -0.56 5.61 7.50
N LYS A 24 -1.14 4.60 8.15
CA LYS A 24 -1.38 4.63 9.60
C LYS A 24 -0.06 4.75 10.36
N TYR A 25 0.98 4.03 9.95
CA TYR A 25 2.30 4.12 10.55
C TYR A 25 2.92 5.50 10.31
N ALA A 26 2.89 6.00 9.07
CA ALA A 26 3.40 7.31 8.71
C ALA A 26 2.71 8.40 9.54
N LYS A 27 1.38 8.47 9.57
CA LYS A 27 0.63 9.47 10.36
C LYS A 27 0.96 9.48 11.86
N HIS A 28 1.40 8.34 12.42
CA HIS A 28 1.76 8.27 13.84
C HIS A 28 3.20 8.74 14.12
N HIS A 29 4.09 8.67 13.15
CA HIS A 29 5.53 8.93 13.33
C HIS A 29 6.06 10.09 12.49
N CYS A 30 5.26 10.63 11.58
CA CYS A 30 5.61 11.71 10.68
C CYS A 30 5.69 13.02 11.48
N PRO A 31 6.80 13.77 11.34
CA PRO A 31 6.88 15.15 11.81
C PRO A 31 5.75 16.03 11.23
N GLU A 32 5.41 17.13 11.92
CA GLU A 32 4.33 18.05 11.49
C GLU A 32 4.64 18.78 10.17
N ASP A 33 5.91 18.84 9.78
CA ASP A 33 6.41 19.48 8.55
C ASP A 33 6.51 18.54 7.34
N GLU A 34 6.22 17.26 7.51
CA GLU A 34 6.24 16.26 6.45
C GLU A 34 4.81 15.78 6.10
N ASP A 35 4.56 15.49 4.82
CA ASP A 35 3.28 14.91 4.39
C ASP A 35 3.30 13.38 4.51
N PRO A 36 2.51 12.78 5.44
CA PRO A 36 2.47 11.33 5.59
C PRO A 36 1.94 10.61 4.35
N TYR A 37 1.18 11.27 3.46
CA TYR A 37 0.74 10.70 2.20
C TYR A 37 1.90 10.56 1.21
N GLU A 38 2.74 11.59 1.05
CA GLU A 38 3.92 11.51 0.19
C GLU A 38 4.90 10.42 0.63
N ILE A 39 5.09 10.28 1.94
CA ILE A 39 5.93 9.19 2.51
C ILE A 39 5.33 7.82 2.18
N THR A 40 4.01 7.68 2.35
CA THR A 40 3.30 6.42 2.08
C THR A 40 3.40 6.06 0.60
N ASP A 41 3.17 7.02 -0.30
CA ASP A 41 3.23 6.82 -1.75
C ASP A 41 4.61 6.33 -2.20
N ARG A 42 5.67 6.93 -1.67
CA ARG A 42 7.07 6.52 -1.94
C ARG A 42 7.32 5.08 -1.50
N ILE A 43 7.03 4.75 -0.24
CA ILE A 43 7.26 3.39 0.30
C ILE A 43 6.45 2.35 -0.48
N PHE A 44 5.17 2.64 -0.73
CA PHE A 44 4.30 1.73 -1.46
C PHE A 44 4.83 1.49 -2.88
N THR A 45 5.21 2.54 -3.60
CA THR A 45 5.77 2.43 -4.95
C THR A 45 7.08 1.64 -4.97
N ASP A 46 7.98 1.90 -4.03
CA ASP A 46 9.26 1.19 -3.91
C ASP A 46 9.06 -0.31 -3.65
N MET A 47 8.08 -0.70 -2.83
CA MET A 47 7.72 -2.11 -2.62
C MET A 47 7.28 -2.80 -3.92
N PHE A 48 6.48 -2.14 -4.75
CA PHE A 48 6.08 -2.69 -6.05
C PHE A 48 7.26 -2.78 -7.03
N ALA A 49 8.16 -1.80 -7.02
CA ALA A 49 9.37 -1.81 -7.84
C ALA A 49 10.31 -2.96 -7.44
N ALA A 50 10.52 -3.19 -6.14
CA ALA A 50 11.33 -4.29 -5.63
C ALA A 50 10.75 -5.67 -5.98
N ASN A 51 9.43 -5.82 -5.94
CA ASN A 51 8.73 -7.04 -6.36
C ASN A 51 8.89 -7.34 -7.86
N LYS A 52 9.01 -6.30 -8.71
CA LYS A 52 9.30 -6.48 -10.14
C LYS A 52 10.75 -6.89 -10.42
N ALA A 53 11.70 -6.47 -9.58
CA ALA A 53 13.11 -6.82 -9.75
C ALA A 53 13.44 -8.25 -9.27
N SER A 54 12.54 -8.87 -8.50
CA SER A 54 12.72 -10.20 -7.90
C SER A 54 12.04 -11.33 -8.68
N ASN A 55 11.36 -11.02 -9.79
CA ASN A 55 10.76 -11.96 -10.75
C ASN A 55 11.47 -11.88 -12.10
#